data_AF-A0A819T9A1-F1
#
_entry.id   AF-A0A819T9A1-F1
#
_cell.length_a   1.000
_cell.length_b   1.000
_cell.length_c   1.000
_cell.angle_alpha   90.00
_cell.angle_beta   90.00
_cell.angle_gamma   90.00
#
_symmetry.space_group_name_H-M   'P 1'
#
loop_
_entity.id
_entity.type
_entity.pdbx_description
1 polymer ?
#
loop_
_entity_poly.entity_id
_entity_poly.type
_entity_poly.pdbx_seq_one_letter_code
_entity_poly.pdbx_strand_id
1 'polypeptide(L)' 'YFRCQLNGRFTDQYNCAKGKYFECIHYGYDGPNKNGILLSRNCPSSLRYNVLTDQCDYSTNVQCIENETEHSLF' A
#
# COMPACT_ATOMS: atom_id res chain seq x y z
N TYR A 1 -9.39 -11.67 -7.57
CA TYR A 1 -10.03 -10.36 -7.73
C TYR A 1 -9.99 -9.63 -6.39
N PHE A 2 -9.39 -8.45 -6.31
CA PHE A 2 -9.29 -7.68 -5.07
C PHE A 2 -10.61 -6.91 -4.82
N ARG A 3 -11.14 -6.96 -3.59
CA ARG A 3 -12.35 -6.22 -3.17
C ARG A 3 -12.04 -5.37 -1.95
N CYS A 4 -12.37 -4.08 -2.04
CA CYS A 4 -12.33 -3.17 -0.92
C CYS A 4 -13.50 -3.45 0.03
N GLN A 5 -13.23 -4.04 1.19
CA GLN A 5 -14.25 -4.33 2.22
C GLN A 5 -14.27 -3.28 3.35
N LEU A 6 -13.18 -2.52 3.52
CA LEU A 6 -13.03 -1.49 4.54
C LEU A 6 -12.20 -0.33 3.99
N ASN A 7 -12.49 0.89 4.46
CA ASN A 7 -11.65 2.05 4.19
C ASN A 7 -10.29 1.87 4.88
N GLY A 8 -9.21 2.17 4.16
CA GLY A 8 -7.88 2.10 4.75
C GLY A 8 -6.77 2.23 3.74
N ARG A 9 -5.55 2.37 4.25
CA ARG A 9 -4.34 2.43 3.46
C ARG A 9 -3.47 1.23 3.78
N PHE A 10 -2.86 0.67 2.74
CA PHE A 10 -2.01 -0.50 2.89
C PHE A 10 -0.91 -0.48 1.83
N THR A 11 0.17 -1.18 2.10
CA THR A 11 1.18 -1.49 1.10
C THR A 11 1.05 -2.96 0.73
N ASP A 12 1.60 -3.30 -0.42
CA ASP A 12 2.00 -4.68 -0.62
C ASP A 12 3.27 -4.92 0.22
N GLN A 13 3.29 -5.97 1.04
CA GLN A 13 4.39 -6.28 1.95
C GLN A 13 5.74 -6.49 1.23
N TYR A 14 5.71 -6.77 -0.07
CA TYR A 14 6.89 -6.96 -0.92
C TYR A 14 7.30 -5.70 -1.70
N ASN A 15 6.34 -4.80 -2.02
CA ASN A 15 6.61 -3.58 -2.80
C ASN A 15 6.69 -2.30 -1.98
N CYS A 16 6.71 -2.39 -0.65
CA CYS A 16 6.83 -1.21 0.21
C CYS A 16 8.16 -0.44 -0.03
N ALA A 17 9.16 -1.08 -0.65
CA ALA A 17 10.44 -0.49 -1.04
C ALA A 17 10.35 0.70 -2.01
N LYS A 18 9.29 0.75 -2.83
CA LYS A 18 9.15 1.71 -3.94
C LYS A 18 8.35 2.96 -3.57
N GLY A 19 8.01 3.13 -2.29
CA GLY A 19 7.17 4.25 -1.83
C GLY A 19 5.73 4.18 -2.34
N LYS A 20 5.29 3.04 -2.86
CA LYS A 20 3.93 2.85 -3.38
C LYS A 20 3.02 2.31 -2.29
N TYR A 21 1.85 2.91 -2.13
CA TYR A 21 0.81 2.42 -1.24
C TYR A 21 -0.55 2.51 -1.93
N PHE A 22 -1.53 1.81 -1.38
CA PHE A 22 -2.87 1.77 -1.91
C PHE A 22 -3.84 2.31 -0.86
N GLU A 23 -4.77 3.14 -1.33
CA GLU A 23 -5.85 3.68 -0.54
C GLU A 23 -7.15 3.07 -1.04
N CYS A 24 -7.86 2.43 -0.13
CA CYS A 24 -9.09 1.71 -0.42
C CYS A 24 -10.26 2.51 0.12
N ILE A 25 -11.20 2.79 -0.77
CA ILE A 25 -12.42 3.54 -0.47
C ILE A 25 -13.61 2.61 -0.69
N HIS A 26 -14.26 2.21 0.40
CA HIS A 26 -15.45 1.37 0.45
C HIS A 26 -16.67 2.21 0.85
N TYR A 27 -17.70 2.20 0.00
CA TYR A 27 -18.95 2.97 0.19
C TYR A 27 -20.09 2.15 0.81
N GLY A 28 -19.82 0.92 1.26
CA GLY A 28 -20.84 -0.03 1.69
C GLY A 28 -21.53 -0.75 0.53
N TYR A 29 -22.31 -1.79 0.85
CA TYR A 29 -22.98 -2.64 -0.14
C TYR A 29 -24.11 -1.92 -0.92
N ASP A 30 -24.61 -0.81 -0.38
CA ASP A 30 -25.59 0.09 -1.00
C ASP A 30 -24.94 1.26 -1.77
N GLY A 31 -23.61 1.34 -1.75
CA GLY A 31 -22.87 2.38 -2.44
C GLY A 31 -22.83 2.21 -3.97
N PRO A 32 -22.40 3.25 -4.72
CA PRO A 32 -22.36 3.25 -6.17
C PRO A 32 -21.38 2.21 -6.75
N ASN A 33 -20.41 1.75 -5.94
CA ASN A 33 -19.49 0.68 -6.31
C ASN A 33 -19.35 -0.32 -5.15
N LYS A 34 -20.05 -1.45 -5.27
CA LYS A 34 -20.05 -2.55 -4.28
C LYS A 34 -18.68 -3.20 -4.07
N ASN A 35 -17.74 -2.98 -4.98
CA ASN A 35 -16.39 -3.50 -4.87
C ASN A 35 -15.40 -2.50 -4.26
N GLY A 36 -15.85 -1.26 -4.02
CA GLY A 36 -15.03 -0.12 -3.64
C GLY A 36 -14.05 0.33 -4.73
N ILE A 37 -13.27 1.35 -4.40
CA ILE A 37 -12.28 1.96 -5.28
C ILE A 37 -10.90 1.73 -4.67
N LEU A 38 -9.99 1.19 -5.47
CA LEU A 38 -8.58 1.04 -5.11
C LEU A 38 -7.78 2.14 -5.79
N LEU A 39 -7.23 3.06 -5.01
CA LEU A 39 -6.38 4.14 -5.48
C LEU A 39 -4.92 3.78 -5.25
N SER A 40 -4.14 3.78 -6.33
CA SER A 40 -2.69 3.69 -6.24
C SER A 40 -2.11 5.07 -5.91
N ARG A 41 -1.32 5.15 -4.85
CA ARG A 41 -0.62 6.35 -4.41
C ARG A 41 0.87 6.10 -4.34
N ASN A 42 1.63 7.17 -4.50
CA ASN A 42 3.07 7.17 -4.32
C ASN A 42 3.43 8.20 -3.25
N CYS A 43 4.32 7.82 -2.35
CA CYS A 43 4.96 8.74 -1.44
C CYS A 43 5.86 9.72 -2.23
N PRO A 44 5.95 10.98 -1.79
CA PRO A 44 6.88 11.93 -2.36
C PRO A 44 8.33 11.52 -2.08
N SER A 45 9.24 11.83 -3.01
CA SER A 45 10.67 11.49 -2.92
C SER A 45 10.92 9.98 -2.68
N SER A 46 12.10 9.62 -2.16
CA SER A 46 12.45 8.23 -1.80
C SER A 46 11.85 7.78 -0.45
N LEU A 47 10.75 8.42 -0.01
CA LEU A 47 10.07 8.03 1.22
C LEU A 47 9.24 6.77 1.00
N ARG A 48 8.98 6.05 2.09
CA ARG A 48 8.23 4.80 2.11
C ARG A 48 6.99 4.92 2.97
N TYR A 49 5.92 4.26 2.57
CA TYR A 49 4.70 4.32 3.35
C TYR A 49 4.84 3.47 4.61
N ASN A 50 4.71 4.11 5.76
CA ASN A 50 4.75 3.51 7.08
C ASN A 50 3.33 3.16 7.53
N VAL A 51 2.99 1.87 7.50
CA VAL A 51 1.68 1.37 7.95
C VAL A 51 1.45 1.58 9.45
N LEU A 52 2.51 1.75 10.24
CA LEU A 52 2.40 1.97 11.70
C LEU A 52 1.97 3.40 12.02
N THR A 53 2.37 4.37 11.20
CA THR A 53 2.07 5.79 11.39
C THR A 53 1.06 6.35 10.38
N ASP A 54 0.60 5.51 9.46
CA ASP A 54 -0.29 5.83 8.33
C ASP A 54 0.27 6.92 7.39
N GLN A 55 1.59 7.08 7.31
CA GLN A 55 2.24 8.21 6.63
C GLN A 55 3.48 7.81 5.83
N CYS A 56 3.88 8.66 4.88
CA CYS A 56 5.16 8.51 4.20
C CYS A 56 6.30 8.92 5.13
N ASP A 57 7.22 8.00 5.38
CA ASP A 57 8.30 8.10 6.34
C ASP A 57 9.62 7.65 5.70
N TYR A 58 10.73 7.88 6.39
CA TYR A 58 12.03 7.40 5.95
C TYR A 58 12.07 5.87 5.95
N SER A 59 12.78 5.29 4.97
CA SER A 59 12.88 3.84 4.83
C SER A 59 13.40 3.13 6.08
N THR A 60 14.22 3.80 6.90
CA THR A 60 14.72 3.29 8.19
C THR A 60 13.65 3.12 9.26
N ASN A 61 12.55 3.89 9.18
CA ASN A 61 11.44 3.86 10.13
C ASN A 61 10.32 2.91 9.67
N VAL A 62 10.34 2.51 8.40
CA VAL A 62 9.35 1.60 7.83
C VAL A 62 9.81 0.16 7.99
N GLN A 63 9.01 -0.64 8.69
CA GLN A 63 9.21 -2.09 8.74
C GLN A 63 8.74 -2.73 7.43
N CYS A 64 9.60 -2.64 6.43
CA CYS A 64 9.39 -3.20 5.11
C CYS A 64 10.11 -4.55 5.01
N ILE A 65 9.42 -5.61 4.57
CA ILE A 65 10.10 -6.82 4.17
C ILE A 65 10.63 -6.58 2.75
N GLU A 66 11.78 -5.91 2.67
CA GLU A 66 12.56 -5.91 1.44
C GLU A 66 13.11 -7.32 1.26
N ASN A 67 12.35 -8.17 0.59
CA ASN A 67 12.95 -9.34 -0.03
C ASN A 67 13.82 -8.85 -1.20
N GLU A 68 14.96 -8.25 -0.90
CA GLU A 68 16.08 -7.99 -1.82
C GLU A 68 16.79 -9.30 -2.21
N THR A 69 16.06 -10.41 -2.34
CA THR A 69 16.63 -11.73 -2.64
C THR A 69 15.83 -12.56 -3.64
N GLU A 70 15.00 -11.97 -4.49
CA GLU A 70 14.47 -12.68 -5.68
C GLU A 70 14.39 -11.80 -6.94
N HIS A 71 15.42 -10.97 -7.17
CA HIS A 71 15.63 -10.38 -8.50
C HIS A 71 17.00 -10.72 -9.10
N SER A 72 17.58 -11.84 -8.70
CA SER A 72 18.69 -12.49 -9.40
C SER A 72 18.68 -13.98 -9.08
N LEU A 73 18.58 -14.82 -10.13
CA LEU A 73 18.57 -16.30 -10.16
C LEU A 73 17.20 -16.90 -9.75
N PHE A 74 16.37 -17.49 -10.61
CA PHE A 74 16.51 -18.20 -11.89
C PHE A 74 15.44 -17.77 -12.92
#